data_AF-A0A7Y2BBP1-F1
#
_entry.id   AF-A0A7Y2BBP1-F1
#
_cell.length_a   1.000
_cell.length_b   1.000
_cell.length_c   1.000
_cell.angle_alpha   90.00
_cell.angle_beta   90.00
_cell.angle_gamma   90.00
#
_symmetry.space_group_name_H-M   'P 1'
#
loop_
_entity.id
_entity.type
_entity.pdbx_description
1 polymer ?
#
loop_
_entity_poly.entity_id
_entity_poly.type
_entity_poly.pdbx_seq_one_letter_code
_entity_poly.pdbx_strand_id
1 'polypeptide(L)'
;MKNNWQVEINQEGNLFISGKEDMGNYSNLFGAREVESGICIYSHYLRPVRLLLKELFPSATIKSMDAIESLIKEEFCDARSVSIFKRFLENASIPYRSYNNVA
;
A
#
# COMPACT_ATOMS: atom_id res chain seq x y z
N MET A 1 2.91 13.56 12.08
CA MET A 1 3.53 12.24 11.83
C MET A 1 4.10 12.29 10.42
N LYS A 2 5.40 12.03 10.22
CA LYS A 2 5.95 11.90 8.86
C LYS A 2 5.41 10.58 8.30
N ASN A 3 4.60 10.66 7.24
CA ASN A 3 4.16 9.47 6.54
C ASN A 3 5.38 8.83 5.87
N ASN A 4 5.84 7.73 6.44
CA ASN A 4 6.92 6.93 5.88
C ASN A 4 6.39 5.82 4.96
N TRP A 5 5.16 5.98 4.45
CA TRP A 5 4.56 5.02 3.56
C TRP A 5 5.13 5.15 2.16
N GLN A 6 5.59 4.04 1.61
CA GLN A 6 6.06 3.87 0.24
C GLN A 6 5.06 3.01 -0.51
N VAL A 7 4.86 3.36 -1.78
CA VAL A 7 3.99 2.62 -2.71
C VAL A 7 4.83 2.33 -3.93
N GLU A 8 4.92 1.05 -4.31
CA GLU A 8 5.74 0.60 -5.44
C GLU A 8 5.07 -0.59 -6.13
N ILE A 9 5.12 -0.61 -7.46
CA ILE A 9 4.80 -1.77 -8.29
C ILE A 9 6.14 -2.36 -8.75
N ASN A 10 6.45 -3.57 -8.28
CA ASN A 10 7.72 -4.21 -8.62
C ASN A 10 7.76 -4.65 -10.12
N GLN A 11 8.91 -5.15 -10.56
CA GLN A 11 9.10 -5.63 -11.94
C GLN A 11 8.15 -6.79 -12.35
N GLU A 12 7.61 -7.53 -11.38
CA GLU A 12 6.63 -8.60 -11.61
C GLU A 12 5.18 -8.07 -11.69
N GLY A 13 4.99 -6.77 -11.46
CA GLY A 13 3.68 -6.11 -11.43
C GLY A 13 2.95 -6.25 -10.10
N ASN A 14 3.60 -6.67 -9.01
CA ASN A 14 2.99 -6.73 -7.69
C ASN A 14 3.04 -5.34 -7.04
N LEU A 15 1.90 -4.88 -6.52
CA LEU A 15 1.79 -3.62 -5.80
C LEU A 15 2.09 -3.83 -4.32
N PHE A 16 3.03 -3.05 -3.80
CA PHE A 16 3.42 -3.00 -2.41
C PHE A 16 3.08 -1.63 -1.84
N ILE A 17 2.52 -1.64 -0.63
CA ILE A 17 2.35 -0.45 0.20
C ILE A 17 3.00 -0.77 1.53
N SER A 18 4.11 -0.13 1.86
CA SER A 18 4.87 -0.43 3.07
C SER A 18 5.17 0.82 3.87
N GLY A 19 5.14 0.69 5.19
CA GLY A 19 5.40 1.76 6.14
C GLY A 19 6.39 1.26 7.17
N LYS A 20 7.38 2.10 7.49
CA LYS A 20 8.30 1.84 8.58
C LYS A 20 7.76 2.42 9.87
N GLU A 21 7.67 1.56 10.88
CA GLU A 21 7.34 1.94 12.25
C GLU A 21 8.55 1.70 13.16
N ASP A 22 8.91 2.72 13.93
CA ASP A 22 9.94 2.61 14.96
C ASP A 22 9.27 2.13 16.25
N MET A 23 9.71 0.97 16.75
CA MET A 23 9.23 0.39 18.01
C MET A 23 9.77 1.11 19.25
N GLY A 24 10.54 2.18 19.08
CA GLY A 24 11.01 3.07 20.12
C GLY A 24 11.95 2.36 21.09
N ASN A 25 11.49 2.17 22.34
CA ASN A 25 12.26 1.48 23.38
C ASN A 25 12.16 -0.05 23.31
N TYR A 26 11.30 -0.58 22.44
CA TYR A 26 11.16 -2.01 22.24
C TYR A 26 12.03 -2.46 21.06
N SER A 27 12.85 -3.47 21.29
CA SER A 27 13.57 -4.18 20.24
C SER A 27 13.06 -5.61 20.14
N ASN A 28 13.01 -6.15 18.94
CA ASN A 28 12.69 -7.57 18.76
C ASN A 28 13.80 -8.48 19.31
N LEU A 29 13.60 -9.80 19.22
CA LEU A 29 14.56 -10.81 19.69
C LEU A 29 15.95 -10.73 19.04
N PHE A 30 16.09 -9.99 17.94
CA PHE A 30 17.33 -9.80 17.19
C PHE A 30 17.90 -8.37 17.34
N GLY A 31 17.34 -7.55 18.24
CA GLY A 31 17.80 -6.19 18.49
C GLY A 31 17.34 -5.15 17.46
N ALA A 32 16.53 -5.53 16.47
CA ALA A 32 15.97 -4.60 15.50
C ALA A 32 14.85 -3.75 16.13
N ARG A 33 14.87 -2.46 15.80
CA ARG A 33 13.92 -1.45 16.31
C ARG A 33 12.96 -0.94 15.24
N GLU A 34 13.29 -1.14 13.96
CA GLU A 34 12.39 -0.82 12.85
C GLU A 34 11.63 -2.07 12.42
N VAL A 35 10.32 -1.91 12.22
CA VAL A 35 9.46 -2.91 11.59
C VAL A 35 8.90 -2.30 10.32
N GLU A 36 9.00 -3.04 9.23
CA GLU A 36 8.28 -2.72 8.01
C GLU A 36 6.95 -3.47 8.04
N SER A 37 5.84 -2.72 8.01
CA SER A 37 4.50 -3.28 7.89
C SER A 37 3.86 -2.81 6.60
N GLY A 38 3.09 -3.67 5.95
CA GLY A 38 2.56 -3.33 4.65
C GLY A 38 1.50 -4.27 4.12
N ILE A 39 1.05 -3.95 2.91
CA ILE A 39 0.23 -4.83 2.10
C ILE A 39 0.87 -5.09 0.75
N CYS A 40 0.65 -6.29 0.26
CA CYS A 40 1.02 -6.73 -1.08
C CYS A 40 -0.23 -7.16 -1.84
N ILE A 41 -0.37 -6.68 -3.07
CA ILE A 41 -1.42 -7.08 -4.01
C ILE A 41 -0.72 -7.66 -5.24
N TYR A 42 -1.05 -8.89 -5.58
CA TYR A 42 -0.44 -9.58 -6.71
C TYR A 42 -0.84 -8.96 -8.05
N SER A 43 0.04 -9.09 -9.03
CA SER A 43 -0.10 -8.50 -10.37
C SER A 43 -1.40 -8.86 -11.09
N HIS A 44 -1.92 -10.07 -10.90
CA HIS A 44 -3.19 -10.49 -11.49
C HIS A 44 -4.41 -9.73 -10.93
N TYR A 45 -4.28 -9.08 -9.76
CA TYR A 45 -5.30 -8.21 -9.18
C TYR A 45 -5.11 -6.72 -9.49
N LEU A 46 -4.04 -6.31 -10.20
CA LEU A 46 -3.84 -4.90 -10.57
C LEU A 46 -4.95 -4.34 -11.46
N ARG A 47 -5.50 -5.15 -12.38
CA ARG A 47 -6.62 -4.70 -13.22
C ARG A 47 -7.86 -4.38 -12.38
N PRO A 48 -8.32 -5.27 -11.48
CA PRO A 48 -9.34 -4.95 -10.48
C PRO A 48 -9.02 -3.70 -9.66
N VAL A 49 -7.80 -3.55 -9.16
CA VAL A 49 -7.39 -2.36 -8.39
C VAL A 49 -7.53 -1.09 -9.24
N ARG A 50 -7.10 -1.12 -10.50
CA ARG A 50 -7.24 0.02 -11.41
C ARG A 50 -8.71 0.38 -11.66
N LEU A 51 -9.60 -0.60 -11.78
CA LEU A 51 -11.04 -0.35 -11.94
C LEU A 51 -11.62 0.30 -10.68
N LEU A 52 -11.30 -0.25 -9.50
CA LEU A 52 -11.68 0.32 -8.21
C LEU A 52 -11.21 1.77 -8.08
N LEU A 53 -9.96 2.06 -8.43
CA LEU A 53 -9.43 3.43 -8.37
C LEU A 53 -10.14 4.38 -9.33
N LYS A 54 -10.55 3.91 -10.53
CA LYS A 54 -11.34 4.74 -11.46
C LYS A 54 -12.76 5.00 -10.95
N GLU A 55 -13.35 4.05 -10.24
CA GLU A 55 -14.67 4.24 -9.61
C GLU A 55 -14.59 5.23 -8.45
N LEU A 56 -13.54 5.15 -7.64
CA LEU A 56 -13.31 6.06 -6.50
C LEU A 56 -12.89 7.46 -6.95
N PHE A 57 -12.10 7.55 -8.02
CA PHE A 57 -11.52 8.78 -8.54
C PHE A 57 -11.75 8.91 -10.06
N PRO A 58 -13.00 9.18 -10.49
CA PRO A 58 -13.34 9.21 -11.92
C PRO A 58 -12.62 10.32 -12.69
N SER A 59 -12.16 11.37 -12.01
CA SER A 59 -11.39 12.47 -12.59
C SER A 59 -9.89 12.16 -12.73
N ALA A 60 -9.39 11.09 -12.12
CA ALA A 60 -7.97 10.75 -12.13
C ALA A 60 -7.59 10.00 -13.41
N THR A 61 -6.51 10.43 -14.06
CA THR A 61 -6.01 9.80 -15.30
C THR A 61 -5.06 8.65 -14.99
N ILE A 62 -5.60 7.44 -14.84
CA ILE A 62 -4.82 6.24 -14.54
C ILE A 62 -4.38 5.54 -15.85
N LYS A 63 -3.26 5.98 -16.42
CA LYS A 63 -2.70 5.47 -17.69
C LYS A 63 -1.44 4.62 -17.54
N SER A 64 -0.69 4.78 -16.46
CA SER A 64 0.57 4.05 -16.18
C SER A 64 0.55 3.39 -14.80
N MET A 65 1.55 2.54 -14.53
CA MET A 65 1.79 1.97 -13.20
C MET A 65 2.16 3.07 -12.20
N ASP A 66 3.03 4.00 -12.59
CA ASP A 66 3.41 5.16 -11.77
C ASP A 66 2.19 6.02 -11.36
N ALA A 67 1.19 6.12 -12.23
CA ALA A 67 -0.04 6.85 -11.93
C ALA A 67 -0.91 6.11 -10.90
N ILE A 68 -0.87 4.77 -10.87
CA ILE A 68 -1.52 3.97 -9.83
C ILE A 68 -0.80 4.19 -8.50
N GLU A 69 0.54 4.09 -8.49
CA GLU A 69 1.34 4.30 -7.29
C GLU A 69 1.14 5.68 -6.69
N SER A 70 1.25 6.73 -7.53
CA SER A 70 1.09 8.12 -7.12
C SER A 70 -0.31 8.38 -6.56
N LEU A 71 -1.36 7.91 -7.26
CA LEU A 71 -2.74 8.08 -6.79
C LEU A 71 -2.96 7.38 -5.44
N ILE A 72 -2.44 6.15 -5.28
CA ILE A 72 -2.58 5.42 -4.02
C ILE A 72 -1.83 6.14 -2.90
N LYS A 73 -0.62 6.64 -3.18
CA LYS A 73 0.19 7.37 -2.22
C LYS A 73 -0.48 8.67 -1.80
N GLU A 74 -0.92 9.49 -2.73
CA GLU A 74 -1.57 10.77 -2.45
C GLU A 74 -2.88 10.57 -1.67
N GLU A 75 -3.74 9.65 -2.10
CA GLU A 75 -5.08 9.50 -1.51
C GLU A 75 -5.11 8.66 -0.23
N PHE A 76 -4.31 7.59 -0.16
CA PHE A 76 -4.40 6.62 0.95
C PHE A 76 -3.22 6.67 1.90
N CYS A 77 -2.04 7.11 1.45
CA CYS A 77 -0.94 7.35 2.35
C CYS A 77 -1.05 8.78 2.91
N ASP A 78 -1.07 9.80 2.06
CA ASP A 78 -0.91 11.20 2.46
C ASP A 78 -2.21 11.88 2.93
N ALA A 79 -3.31 11.73 2.19
CA ALA A 79 -4.58 12.37 2.54
C ALA A 79 -5.40 11.60 3.56
N ARG A 80 -5.31 10.26 3.55
CA ARG A 80 -6.14 9.37 4.39
C ARG A 80 -5.28 8.38 5.18
N SER A 81 -5.61 7.09 5.10
CA SER A 81 -4.85 6.02 5.73
C SER A 81 -4.91 4.72 4.91
N VAL A 82 -3.88 3.90 5.04
CA VAL A 82 -3.80 2.57 4.40
C VAL A 82 -4.92 1.65 4.88
N SER A 83 -5.41 1.83 6.10
CA SER A 83 -6.58 1.10 6.62
C SER A 83 -7.86 1.37 5.81
N ILE A 84 -8.03 2.60 5.32
CA ILE A 84 -9.16 2.94 4.44
C ILE A 84 -8.99 2.24 3.08
N PHE A 85 -7.76 2.17 2.56
CA PHE A 85 -7.49 1.42 1.33
C PHE A 85 -7.82 -0.07 1.47
N LYS A 86 -7.39 -0.71 2.57
CA LYS A 86 -7.76 -2.11 2.88
C LYS A 86 -9.27 -2.32 2.84
N ARG A 87 -10.04 -1.42 3.46
CA ARG A 87 -11.50 -1.49 3.46
C ARG A 87 -12.10 -1.40 2.05
N PHE A 88 -11.55 -0.56 1.17
CA PHE A 88 -12.00 -0.51 -0.22
C PHE A 88 -11.70 -1.79 -0.99
N LEU A 89 -10.52 -2.40 -0.76
CA LEU A 89 -10.18 -3.71 -1.35
C LEU A 89 -11.12 -4.81 -0.86
N GLU A 90 -11.42 -4.85 0.43
CA GLU A 90 -12.36 -5.82 1.03
C GLU A 90 -13.77 -5.68 0.44
N ASN A 91 -14.28 -4.45 0.34
CA ASN A 91 -15.58 -4.19 -0.27
C ASN A 91 -15.64 -4.62 -1.74
N ALA A 92 -14.53 -4.46 -2.48
CA ALA A 92 -14.39 -4.87 -3.86
C ALA A 92 -14.03 -6.37 -4.02
N SER A 93 -13.91 -7.13 -2.93
CA SER A 93 -13.46 -8.52 -2.91
C SER A 93 -12.10 -8.74 -3.61
N ILE A 94 -11.20 -7.76 -3.51
CA ILE A 94 -9.84 -7.82 -4.06
C ILE A 94 -8.90 -8.38 -2.98
N PRO A 95 -8.29 -9.55 -3.20
CA PRO A 95 -7.37 -10.14 -2.23
C PRO A 95 -6.08 -9.31 -2.09
N TYR A 96 -5.65 -9.15 -0.84
CA TYR A 96 -4.37 -8.56 -0.47
C TYR A 96 -3.72 -9.39 0.64
N ARG A 97 -2.41 -9.33 0.75
CA ARG A 97 -1.66 -9.93 1.87
C ARG A 97 -1.09 -8.84 2.74
N SER A 98 -1.46 -8.83 4.02
CA SER A 98 -0.73 -8.03 5.01
C SER A 98 0.54 -8.76 5.42
N TYR A 99 1.62 -8.01 5.62
CA TYR A 99 2.88 -8.54 6.12
C TYR A 99 3.48 -7.59 7.15
N ASN A 100 4.21 -8.16 8.09
CA ASN A 100 5.08 -7.46 9.04
C ASN A 100 6.44 -8.12 8.95
N ASN A 101 7.42 -7.41 8.40
CA ASN A 101 8.80 -7.85 8.30
C ASN A 101 9.64 -7.06 9.29
N VAL A 102 10.63 -7.73 9.87
CA VAL A 102 11.71 -7.06 10.58
C VAL A 102 12.59 -6.40 9.52
N ALA A 103 12.77 -5.08 9.62
CA ALA A 103 13.62 -4.31 8.71
C ALA A 103 15.08 -4.29 9.18
#